data_AF-A0A4U5N5M1-F1
#
_entry.id   AF-A0A4U5N5M1-F1
#
_cell.length_a   1.000
_cell.length_b   1.000
_cell.length_c   1.000
_cell.angle_alpha   90.00
_cell.angle_beta   90.00
_cell.angle_gamma   90.00
#
_symmetry.space_group_name_H-M   'P 1'
#
loop_
_entity.id
_entity.type
_entity.pdbx_description
1 polymer ?
#
loop_
_entity_poly.entity_id
_entity_poly.type
_entity_poly.pdbx_seq_one_letter_code
_entity_poly.pdbx_strand_id
1 'polypeptide(L)'
;MATLIFWELRALIETMKFLLPLFVLDLCLIFVDARTLCKDMNNEEVDWFVFYKMPKQTWSSDANVAAGTGFIYLDSNNKKWQQQTVGLDSLNQAIAYTMQAYYNNPSNNRLFHVLYNDEIPDSTVWSDTSGHTKGAAVFDTLYGFWLIHSLPRFLNNASYEFPSNAHRYGQAGICVSLNYEDSFPNLAMQLYNTNPFIYSSFLPPKMEYDAPLMRKVLNGQRSDEEPYYSVNSFICTNGASFKHFAKEESSMQICTTTWLPRRSPTRWSSNPGFTNPSKTKTFFRTVPTVSTSTTRNT
;
A
#
# COMPACT_ATOMS: atom_id res chain seq x y z
N MET A 1 -10.09 67.25 -15.51
CA MET A 1 -10.90 66.02 -15.46
C MET A 1 -10.12 64.82 -15.98
N ALA A 2 -9.54 64.87 -17.18
CA ALA A 2 -8.73 63.77 -17.73
C ALA A 2 -7.50 63.38 -16.87
N THR A 3 -6.77 64.34 -16.31
CA THR A 3 -5.58 64.07 -15.48
C THR A 3 -5.91 63.30 -14.20
N LEU A 4 -7.01 63.63 -13.50
CA LEU A 4 -7.43 62.88 -12.30
C LEU A 4 -7.73 61.41 -12.60
N ILE A 5 -8.44 61.16 -13.71
CA ILE A 5 -8.77 59.79 -14.16
C ILE A 5 -7.48 58.99 -14.44
N PHE A 6 -6.45 59.61 -15.02
CA PHE A 6 -5.16 58.96 -15.26
C PHE A 6 -4.42 58.58 -13.97
N TRP A 7 -4.52 59.40 -12.92
CA TRP A 7 -3.89 59.10 -11.62
C TRP A 7 -4.62 57.97 -10.88
N GLU A 8 -5.95 57.99 -10.90
CA GLU A 8 -6.76 56.92 -10.30
C GLU A 8 -6.56 55.59 -11.04
N LEU A 9 -6.49 55.60 -12.38
CA LEU A 9 -6.20 54.39 -13.16
C LEU A 9 -4.80 53.83 -12.87
N ARG A 10 -3.78 54.70 -12.75
CA ARG A 10 -2.42 54.27 -12.39
C ARG A 10 -2.36 53.67 -10.99
N ALA A 11 -3.02 54.28 -10.02
CA ALA A 11 -3.09 53.75 -8.66
C ALA A 11 -3.77 52.38 -8.62
N LEU A 12 -4.88 52.21 -9.34
CA LEU A 12 -5.56 50.92 -9.48
C LEU A 12 -4.66 49.87 -10.14
N ILE A 13 -3.97 50.20 -11.22
CA ILE A 13 -3.06 49.28 -11.90
C ILE A 13 -1.88 48.86 -11.00
N GLU A 14 -1.28 49.80 -10.25
CA GLU A 14 -0.19 49.45 -9.33
C GLU A 14 -0.68 48.58 -8.17
N THR A 15 -1.84 48.86 -7.59
CA THR A 15 -2.42 47.99 -6.54
C THR A 15 -2.75 46.58 -7.06
N MET A 16 -3.27 46.47 -8.29
CA MET A 16 -3.54 45.17 -8.92
C MET A 16 -2.27 44.35 -9.17
N LYS A 17 -1.12 44.99 -9.48
CA LYS A 17 0.16 44.28 -9.66
C LYS A 17 0.67 43.60 -8.40
N PHE A 18 0.32 44.11 -7.21
CA PHE A 18 0.68 43.50 -5.93
C PHE A 18 -0.36 42.48 -5.45
N LEU A 19 -1.63 42.71 -5.73
CA LEU A 19 -2.73 41.82 -5.32
C LEU A 19 -2.84 40.55 -6.19
N LEU A 20 -2.56 40.63 -7.50
CA LEU A 20 -2.61 39.47 -8.40
C LEU A 20 -1.64 38.34 -7.99
N PRO A 21 -0.34 38.59 -7.74
CA PRO A 21 0.59 37.52 -7.35
C PRO A 21 0.28 36.95 -5.97
N LEU A 22 -0.24 37.75 -5.03
CA LEU A 22 -0.73 37.24 -3.73
C LEU A 22 -1.94 36.31 -3.91
N PHE A 23 -2.88 36.68 -4.76
CA PHE A 23 -4.04 35.85 -5.08
C PHE A 23 -3.67 34.58 -5.85
N VAL A 24 -2.68 34.64 -6.75
CA VAL A 24 -2.13 33.46 -7.45
C VAL A 24 -1.36 32.56 -6.50
N LEU A 25 -0.61 33.11 -5.53
CA LEU A 25 0.09 32.34 -4.50
C LEU A 25 -0.90 31.64 -3.58
N ASP A 26 -1.95 32.33 -3.14
CA ASP A 26 -3.05 31.75 -2.35
C ASP A 26 -3.76 30.65 -3.15
N LEU A 27 -4.14 30.88 -4.41
CA LEU A 27 -4.72 29.86 -5.31
C LEU A 27 -3.80 28.66 -5.54
N CYS A 28 -2.49 28.86 -5.56
CA CYS A 28 -1.50 27.79 -5.73
C CYS A 28 -1.35 26.93 -4.47
N LEU A 29 -1.66 27.47 -3.28
CA LEU A 29 -1.71 26.73 -2.02
C LEU A 29 -3.00 25.90 -1.86
N ILE A 30 -4.06 26.16 -2.65
CA ILE A 30 -5.35 25.45 -2.57
C ILE A 30 -5.36 24.12 -3.36
N PHE A 31 -4.32 23.85 -4.16
CA PHE A 31 -4.24 22.63 -4.99
C PHE A 31 -2.94 21.86 -4.78
N VAL A 32 -2.58 21.60 -3.52
CA VAL A 32 -1.69 20.46 -3.25
C VAL A 32 -2.57 19.23 -3.22
N ASP A 33 -2.73 18.57 -4.38
CA ASP A 33 -3.23 17.20 -4.42
C ASP A 33 -2.30 16.37 -3.52
N ALA A 34 -2.85 15.86 -2.41
CA ALA A 34 -2.10 14.98 -1.52
C ALA A 34 -1.62 13.78 -2.35
N ARG A 35 -0.30 13.54 -2.37
CA ARG A 35 0.26 12.46 -3.20
C ARG A 35 -0.28 11.11 -2.74
N THR A 36 -0.42 10.20 -3.70
CA THR A 36 -0.86 8.82 -3.47
C THR A 36 0.26 7.97 -2.86
N LEU A 37 0.74 8.35 -1.67
CA LEU A 37 1.86 7.70 -0.98
C LEU A 37 1.41 7.14 0.38
N CYS A 38 2.18 6.22 0.94
CA CYS A 38 1.99 5.78 2.32
C CYS A 38 2.13 6.97 3.27
N LYS A 39 1.28 6.99 4.30
CA LYS A 39 1.30 7.98 5.38
C LYS A 39 1.71 7.34 6.70
N ASP A 40 2.42 8.07 7.53
CA ASP A 40 2.81 7.64 8.86
C ASP A 40 1.72 7.90 9.93
N MET A 41 2.05 7.69 11.21
CA MET A 41 1.13 7.92 12.33
C MET A 41 0.76 9.40 12.55
N ASN A 42 1.46 10.34 11.91
CA ASN A 42 1.21 11.78 11.96
C ASN A 42 0.60 12.32 10.67
N ASN A 43 0.17 11.45 9.74
CA ASN A 43 -0.33 11.80 8.40
C ASN A 43 0.73 12.43 7.48
N GLU A 44 2.01 12.18 7.74
CA GLU A 44 3.13 12.62 6.91
C GLU A 44 3.52 11.53 5.90
N GLU A 45 4.06 11.92 4.74
CA GLU A 45 4.49 10.96 3.71
C GLU A 45 5.68 10.13 4.20
N VAL A 46 5.62 8.83 3.95
CA VAL A 46 6.66 7.89 4.37
C VAL A 46 6.97 6.90 3.26
N ASP A 47 8.23 6.47 3.17
CA ASP A 47 8.69 5.61 2.08
C ASP A 47 8.09 4.20 2.17
N TRP A 48 7.95 3.73 3.41
CA TRP A 48 7.30 2.48 3.74
C TRP A 48 7.00 2.44 5.23
N PHE A 49 6.01 1.65 5.63
CA PHE A 49 5.78 1.30 7.02
C PHE A 49 5.38 -0.16 7.18
N VAL A 50 5.64 -0.72 8.36
CA VAL A 50 5.21 -2.06 8.74
C VAL A 50 4.40 -1.96 10.02
N PHE A 51 3.29 -2.68 10.07
CA PHE A 51 2.51 -2.83 11.28
C PHE A 51 2.32 -4.30 11.65
N TYR A 52 2.19 -4.55 12.95
CA TYR A 52 1.81 -5.84 13.49
C TYR A 52 0.69 -5.62 14.51
N LYS A 53 -0.52 -6.05 14.15
CA LYS A 53 -1.65 -6.10 15.07
C LYS A 53 -1.44 -7.22 16.07
N MET A 54 -1.54 -6.90 17.35
CA MET A 54 -1.41 -7.87 18.42
C MET A 54 -2.68 -8.73 18.53
N PRO A 55 -2.56 -10.02 18.92
CA PRO A 55 -3.74 -10.83 19.22
C PRO A 55 -4.54 -10.22 20.38
N LYS A 56 -5.85 -10.46 20.40
CA LYS A 56 -6.71 -9.99 21.50
C LYS A 56 -6.28 -10.65 22.81
N GLN A 57 -5.98 -9.83 23.82
CA GLN A 57 -5.63 -10.28 25.16
C GLN A 57 -6.51 -9.58 26.19
N THR A 58 -7.63 -10.21 26.58
CA THR A 58 -8.64 -9.60 27.45
C THR A 58 -8.13 -9.19 28.83
N TRP A 59 -6.98 -9.72 29.25
CA TRP A 59 -6.29 -9.40 30.50
C TRP A 59 -5.28 -8.25 30.37
N SER A 60 -5.07 -7.71 29.17
CA SER A 60 -4.16 -6.59 28.95
C SER A 60 -4.68 -5.32 29.63
N SER A 61 -3.78 -4.56 30.25
CA SER A 61 -4.08 -3.22 30.76
C SER A 61 -4.23 -2.17 29.65
N ASP A 62 -3.67 -2.45 28.46
CA ASP A 62 -3.92 -1.64 27.26
C ASP A 62 -5.27 -2.00 26.65
N ALA A 63 -6.16 -1.00 26.54
CA ALA A 63 -7.53 -1.15 26.06
C ALA A 63 -7.61 -1.63 24.61
N ASN A 64 -6.72 -1.16 23.72
CA ASN A 64 -6.71 -1.57 22.31
C ASN A 64 -6.25 -3.02 22.17
N VAL A 65 -5.26 -3.45 22.96
CA VAL A 65 -4.82 -4.84 23.01
C VAL A 65 -5.91 -5.75 23.60
N ALA A 66 -6.61 -5.28 24.63
CA ALA A 66 -7.76 -5.99 25.22
C ALA A 66 -8.93 -6.12 24.24
N ALA A 67 -9.15 -5.10 23.39
CA ALA A 67 -10.14 -5.10 22.33
C ALA A 67 -9.71 -5.93 21.10
N GLY A 68 -8.41 -6.14 20.90
CA GLY A 68 -7.84 -6.81 19.74
C GLY A 68 -7.58 -5.90 18.54
N THR A 69 -7.56 -4.58 18.73
CA THR A 69 -7.25 -3.56 17.72
C THR A 69 -5.86 -2.94 17.91
N GLY A 70 -5.22 -3.18 19.06
CA GLY A 70 -3.89 -2.69 19.38
C GLY A 70 -2.82 -3.25 18.45
N PHE A 71 -1.87 -2.41 18.07
CA PHE A 71 -0.81 -2.77 17.14
C PHE A 71 0.52 -2.09 17.49
N ILE A 72 1.59 -2.69 17.01
CA ILE A 72 2.92 -2.08 16.98
C ILE A 72 3.23 -1.67 15.54
N TYR A 73 4.04 -0.63 15.41
CA TYR A 73 4.32 0.03 14.15
C TYR A 73 5.80 0.44 14.09
N LEU A 74 6.36 0.46 12.89
CA LEU A 74 7.62 1.13 12.57
C LEU A 74 7.60 1.57 11.10
N ASP A 75 8.47 2.49 10.73
CA ASP A 75 8.52 3.04 9.39
C ASP A 75 9.94 3.40 8.94
N SER A 76 10.06 3.99 7.74
CA SER A 76 11.34 4.39 7.17
C SER A 76 12.08 5.47 7.98
N ASN A 77 11.36 6.33 8.69
CA ASN A 77 11.87 7.44 9.50
C ASN A 77 12.22 6.97 10.93
N ASN A 78 11.44 6.05 11.49
CA ASN A 78 11.61 5.48 12.81
C ASN A 78 11.56 3.93 12.76
N LYS A 79 12.73 3.32 12.63
CA LYS A 79 12.93 1.87 12.47
C LYS A 79 12.87 1.09 13.80
N LYS A 80 12.13 1.58 14.79
CA LYS A 80 11.94 0.93 16.09
C LYS A 80 10.47 0.58 16.26
N TRP A 81 10.19 -0.65 16.67
CA TRP A 81 8.83 -1.07 17.02
C TRP A 81 8.28 -0.22 18.15
N GLN A 82 7.16 0.43 17.90
CA GLN A 82 6.44 1.25 18.86
C GLN A 82 4.98 0.80 18.93
N GLN A 83 4.52 0.47 20.14
CA GLN A 83 3.11 0.26 20.39
C GLN A 83 2.37 1.58 20.26
N GLN A 84 1.30 1.57 19.48
CA GLN A 84 0.50 2.76 19.23
C GLN A 84 -0.57 2.94 20.30
N THR A 85 -0.86 4.20 20.63
CA THR A 85 -1.87 4.57 21.63
C THR A 85 -3.30 4.49 21.09
N VAL A 86 -3.46 4.50 19.77
CA VAL A 86 -4.72 4.29 19.06
C VAL A 86 -4.79 2.88 18.49
N GLY A 87 -6.00 2.33 18.37
CA GLY A 87 -6.24 1.06 17.70
C GLY A 87 -6.36 1.19 16.18
N LEU A 88 -6.30 0.05 15.48
CA LEU A 88 -6.52 -0.01 14.03
C LEU A 88 -7.96 0.36 13.60
N ASP A 89 -8.90 0.41 14.53
CA ASP A 89 -10.26 0.91 14.39
C ASP A 89 -10.36 2.45 14.39
N SER A 90 -9.26 3.14 14.69
CA SER A 90 -9.20 4.60 14.57
C SER A 90 -8.97 5.07 13.13
N LEU A 91 -9.53 6.23 12.79
CA LEU A 91 -9.20 6.97 11.57
C LEU A 91 -7.89 7.77 11.70
N ASN A 92 -7.34 7.91 12.91
CA ASN A 92 -6.15 8.71 13.19
C ASN A 92 -4.88 7.85 13.27
N GLN A 93 -4.60 7.10 12.21
CA GLN A 93 -3.42 6.22 12.12
C GLN A 93 -3.00 5.95 10.68
N ALA A 94 -1.76 5.48 10.51
CA ALA A 94 -1.06 5.33 9.24
C ALA A 94 -1.87 4.68 8.11
N ILE A 95 -2.58 3.58 8.38
CA ILE A 95 -3.36 2.86 7.36
C ILE A 95 -4.57 3.68 6.93
N ALA A 96 -5.31 4.26 7.88
CA ALA A 96 -6.46 5.10 7.57
C ALA A 96 -6.03 6.35 6.79
N TYR A 97 -4.96 7.03 7.23
CA TYR A 97 -4.39 8.17 6.52
C TYR A 97 -3.95 7.82 5.10
N THR A 98 -3.26 6.68 4.92
CA THR A 98 -2.86 6.22 3.58
C THR A 98 -4.05 5.98 2.66
N MET A 99 -5.10 5.33 3.17
CA MET A 99 -6.29 5.00 2.38
C MET A 99 -7.17 6.22 2.05
N GLN A 100 -6.95 7.38 2.65
CA GLN A 100 -7.67 8.62 2.28
C GLN A 100 -7.47 9.00 0.82
N ALA A 101 -6.30 8.69 0.22
CA ALA A 101 -6.07 8.95 -1.20
C ALA A 101 -7.10 8.24 -2.10
N TYR A 102 -7.59 7.07 -1.68
CA TYR A 102 -8.68 6.35 -2.33
C TYR A 102 -10.06 6.89 -1.92
N TYR A 103 -10.36 6.95 -0.62
CA TYR A 103 -11.71 7.27 -0.15
C TYR A 103 -12.16 8.70 -0.43
N ASN A 104 -11.24 9.67 -0.49
CA ASN A 104 -11.59 11.07 -0.74
C ASN A 104 -11.82 11.36 -2.23
N ASN A 105 -11.51 10.41 -3.12
CA ASN A 105 -11.52 10.60 -4.57
C ASN A 105 -12.36 9.56 -5.33
N PRO A 106 -13.61 9.24 -4.92
CA PRO A 106 -14.38 8.13 -5.47
C PRO A 106 -14.73 8.29 -6.96
N SER A 107 -14.70 9.51 -7.49
CA SER A 107 -15.00 9.82 -8.90
C SER A 107 -13.77 10.17 -9.74
N ASN A 108 -12.56 10.01 -9.20
CA ASN A 108 -11.33 10.36 -9.92
C ASN A 108 -11.02 9.32 -11.00
N ASN A 109 -11.36 9.63 -12.25
CA ASN A 109 -11.13 8.77 -13.41
C ASN A 109 -9.66 8.66 -13.86
N ARG A 110 -8.74 9.30 -13.14
CA ARG A 110 -7.28 9.20 -13.36
C ARG A 110 -6.58 8.36 -12.30
N LEU A 111 -7.27 8.00 -11.23
CA LEU A 111 -6.72 7.24 -10.11
C LEU A 111 -6.99 5.75 -10.32
N PHE A 112 -5.94 4.97 -10.55
CA PHE A 112 -6.04 3.52 -10.49
C PHE A 112 -6.28 3.06 -9.06
N HIS A 113 -7.12 2.05 -8.91
CA HIS A 113 -7.19 1.29 -7.67
C HIS A 113 -7.47 -0.19 -7.95
N VAL A 114 -6.97 -1.03 -7.05
CA VAL A 114 -7.36 -2.44 -6.93
C VAL A 114 -7.39 -2.81 -5.45
N LEU A 115 -8.51 -3.32 -4.98
CA LEU A 115 -8.71 -3.82 -3.64
C LEU A 115 -9.00 -5.32 -3.75
N TYR A 116 -8.26 -6.12 -2.99
CA TYR A 116 -8.33 -7.57 -3.08
C TYR A 116 -8.20 -8.24 -1.73
N ASN A 117 -9.01 -9.28 -1.53
CA ASN A 117 -9.04 -10.08 -0.31
C ASN A 117 -9.76 -11.39 -0.66
N ASP A 118 -9.15 -12.54 -0.35
CA ASP A 118 -9.79 -13.85 -0.52
C ASP A 118 -11.03 -14.04 0.37
N GLU A 119 -11.23 -13.17 1.36
CA GLU A 119 -12.46 -13.01 2.13
C GLU A 119 -12.97 -11.56 1.97
N ILE A 120 -14.03 -11.36 1.19
CA ILE A 120 -14.51 -10.00 0.84
C ILE A 120 -15.05 -9.29 2.11
N PRO A 121 -14.75 -7.98 2.29
CA PRO A 121 -15.38 -7.16 3.33
C PRO A 121 -16.91 -7.21 3.31
N ASP A 122 -17.55 -7.21 4.48
CA ASP A 122 -19.03 -7.19 4.66
C ASP A 122 -19.80 -8.25 3.90
N SER A 123 -19.15 -9.38 3.60
CA SER A 123 -19.71 -10.46 2.82
C SER A 123 -19.39 -11.81 3.45
N THR A 124 -20.25 -12.80 3.13
CA THR A 124 -19.95 -14.22 3.35
C THR A 124 -19.23 -14.84 2.16
N VAL A 125 -19.01 -14.07 1.08
CA VAL A 125 -18.31 -14.50 -0.12
C VAL A 125 -16.80 -14.56 0.15
N TRP A 126 -16.23 -15.71 -0.18
CA TRP A 126 -14.80 -15.99 -0.14
C TRP A 126 -14.44 -16.81 -1.38
N SER A 127 -13.16 -16.80 -1.76
CA SER A 127 -12.67 -17.57 -2.90
C SER A 127 -11.83 -18.77 -2.44
N ASP A 128 -12.20 -19.97 -2.90
CA ASP A 128 -11.41 -21.19 -2.76
C ASP A 128 -10.28 -21.31 -3.79
N THR A 129 -10.46 -20.71 -4.96
CA THR A 129 -9.61 -20.84 -6.15
C THR A 129 -8.65 -19.68 -6.40
N SER A 130 -8.88 -18.53 -5.75
CA SER A 130 -7.96 -17.39 -5.79
C SER A 130 -6.87 -17.53 -4.74
N GLY A 131 -5.78 -16.78 -4.92
CA GLY A 131 -4.67 -16.78 -3.98
C GLY A 131 -5.05 -16.23 -2.60
N HIS A 132 -4.44 -16.77 -1.55
CA HIS A 132 -4.54 -16.24 -0.18
C HIS A 132 -3.67 -14.98 -0.04
N THR A 133 -4.07 -13.93 -0.74
CA THR A 133 -3.41 -12.64 -0.75
C THR A 133 -4.44 -11.54 -0.52
N LYS A 134 -4.05 -10.53 0.24
CA LYS A 134 -4.93 -9.43 0.64
C LYS A 134 -4.17 -8.11 0.59
N GLY A 135 -4.84 -7.05 0.17
CA GLY A 135 -4.22 -5.74 0.05
C GLY A 135 -4.99 -4.75 -0.79
N ALA A 136 -4.38 -3.59 -0.97
CA ALA A 136 -4.85 -2.53 -1.85
C ALA A 136 -3.66 -1.87 -2.54
N ALA A 137 -3.81 -1.54 -3.81
CA ALA A 137 -2.87 -0.68 -4.52
C ALA A 137 -3.64 0.49 -5.16
N VAL A 138 -3.10 1.69 -5.00
CA VAL A 138 -3.71 2.92 -5.51
C VAL A 138 -2.61 3.75 -6.14
N PHE A 139 -2.82 4.19 -7.38
CA PHE A 139 -1.81 4.90 -8.17
C PHE A 139 -2.45 6.07 -8.91
N ASP A 140 -1.79 7.22 -8.88
CA ASP A 140 -1.92 8.27 -9.89
C ASP A 140 -0.82 8.08 -10.96
N THR A 141 -0.66 9.04 -11.86
CA THR A 141 0.31 8.94 -12.97
C THR A 141 1.76 9.25 -12.57
N LEU A 142 2.02 9.61 -11.31
CA LEU A 142 3.33 9.94 -10.77
C LEU A 142 3.73 8.93 -9.69
N TYR A 143 2.82 8.65 -8.78
CA TYR A 143 3.07 7.87 -7.56
C TYR A 143 1.94 6.91 -7.26
N GLY A 144 2.23 5.97 -6.37
CA GLY A 144 1.22 5.13 -5.76
C GLY A 144 1.72 4.49 -4.48
N PHE A 145 0.81 3.83 -3.78
CA PHE A 145 1.16 2.96 -2.68
C PHE A 145 0.65 1.55 -2.94
N TRP A 146 1.35 0.59 -2.33
CA TRP A 146 0.89 -0.79 -2.27
C TRP A 146 0.90 -1.28 -0.83
N LEU A 147 -0.31 -1.54 -0.33
CA LEU A 147 -0.56 -2.11 0.99
C LEU A 147 -0.80 -3.61 0.85
N ILE A 148 0.03 -4.42 1.51
CA ILE A 148 -0.15 -5.88 1.62
C ILE A 148 -0.36 -6.23 3.08
N HIS A 149 -1.35 -7.08 3.38
CA HIS A 149 -1.65 -7.47 4.75
C HIS A 149 -2.21 -8.89 4.87
N SER A 150 -2.39 -9.34 6.11
CA SER A 150 -3.05 -10.63 6.42
C SER A 150 -4.42 -10.48 7.08
N LEU A 151 -4.92 -9.26 7.28
CA LEU A 151 -6.24 -8.97 7.86
C LEU A 151 -7.41 -9.48 6.98
N PRO A 152 -8.23 -10.46 7.44
CA PRO A 152 -9.37 -10.97 6.68
C PRO A 152 -10.54 -9.98 6.66
N ARG A 153 -11.26 -9.89 5.53
CA ARG A 153 -12.39 -8.97 5.34
C ARG A 153 -12.06 -7.49 5.55
N PHE A 154 -10.79 -7.13 5.48
CA PHE A 154 -10.31 -5.76 5.65
C PHE A 154 -10.26 -5.02 4.32
N LEU A 155 -10.48 -3.70 4.43
CA LEU A 155 -10.60 -2.67 3.40
C LEU A 155 -11.95 -2.64 2.66
N ASN A 156 -13.00 -2.21 3.35
CA ASN A 156 -14.28 -1.88 2.72
C ASN A 156 -14.07 -0.84 1.57
N ASN A 157 -14.84 -0.94 0.49
CA ASN A 157 -14.66 -0.10 -0.71
C ASN A 157 -15.26 1.31 -0.59
N ALA A 158 -16.14 1.56 0.38
CA ALA A 158 -16.83 2.82 0.58
C ALA A 158 -16.17 3.69 1.65
N SER A 159 -15.67 3.09 2.73
CA SER A 159 -15.02 3.83 3.82
C SER A 159 -14.04 2.97 4.61
N TYR A 160 -13.15 3.62 5.36
CA TYR A 160 -12.25 2.91 6.26
C TYR A 160 -13.03 2.34 7.46
N GLU A 161 -13.02 1.02 7.60
CA GLU A 161 -13.58 0.31 8.74
C GLU A 161 -12.66 -0.85 9.13
N PHE A 162 -12.44 -1.03 10.43
CA PHE A 162 -11.70 -2.17 10.93
C PHE A 162 -12.66 -3.34 11.23
N PRO A 163 -12.50 -4.50 10.57
CA PRO A 163 -13.50 -5.54 10.58
C PRO A 163 -13.51 -6.31 11.90
N SER A 164 -14.71 -6.52 12.45
CA SER A 164 -14.93 -7.18 13.75
C SER A 164 -14.33 -8.59 13.84
N ASN A 165 -14.21 -9.32 12.72
CA ASN A 165 -13.61 -10.66 12.69
C ASN A 165 -12.07 -10.64 12.77
N ALA A 166 -11.41 -9.50 12.53
CA ALA A 166 -9.95 -9.41 12.56
C ALA A 166 -9.37 -9.16 13.97
N HIS A 167 -10.19 -9.15 15.03
CA HIS A 167 -9.73 -8.84 16.39
C HIS A 167 -8.93 -9.97 17.03
N ARG A 168 -9.27 -11.23 16.75
CA ARG A 168 -8.80 -12.39 17.54
C ARG A 168 -7.30 -12.66 17.43
N TYR A 169 -6.78 -12.77 16.21
CA TYR A 169 -5.42 -13.24 15.94
C TYR A 169 -4.44 -12.10 15.67
N GLY A 170 -3.15 -12.35 15.86
CA GLY A 170 -2.12 -11.42 15.40
C GLY A 170 -2.09 -11.36 13.88
N GLN A 171 -1.87 -10.17 13.32
CA GLN A 171 -1.89 -9.92 11.87
C GLN A 171 -0.77 -8.94 11.53
N ALA A 172 -0.25 -9.00 10.31
CA ALA A 172 0.82 -8.11 9.87
C ALA A 172 0.47 -7.46 8.54
N GLY A 173 1.11 -6.34 8.25
CA GLY A 173 1.08 -5.75 6.93
C GLY A 173 2.20 -4.74 6.72
N ILE A 174 2.36 -4.36 5.46
CA ILE A 174 3.37 -3.43 4.98
C ILE A 174 2.73 -2.53 3.92
N CYS A 175 3.03 -1.24 4.00
CA CYS A 175 2.77 -0.28 2.92
C CYS A 175 4.10 0.15 2.32
N VAL A 176 4.18 0.20 1.00
CA VAL A 176 5.33 0.75 0.26
C VAL A 176 4.87 1.87 -0.67
N SER A 177 5.57 3.00 -0.61
CA SER A 177 5.40 4.15 -1.50
C SER A 177 6.23 3.95 -2.76
N LEU A 178 5.65 4.13 -3.94
CA LEU A 178 6.21 3.70 -5.22
C LEU A 178 6.09 4.78 -6.29
N ASN A 179 7.11 4.90 -7.15
CA ASN A 179 6.99 5.67 -8.39
C ASN A 179 6.17 4.88 -9.41
N TYR A 180 5.24 5.56 -10.08
CA TYR A 180 4.32 4.95 -11.05
C TYR A 180 5.08 4.26 -12.19
N GLU A 181 5.97 5.00 -12.86
CA GLU A 181 6.67 4.57 -14.08
C GLU A 181 7.44 3.26 -13.88
N ASP A 182 8.19 3.15 -12.78
CA ASP A 182 9.04 1.99 -12.50
C ASP A 182 8.27 0.80 -11.90
N SER A 183 7.17 1.07 -11.20
CA SER A 183 6.55 0.07 -10.32
C SER A 183 5.24 -0.50 -10.86
N PHE A 184 4.48 0.27 -11.65
CA PHE A 184 3.13 -0.14 -12.06
C PHE A 184 3.10 -1.39 -12.96
N PRO A 185 3.97 -1.55 -13.98
CA PRO A 185 4.06 -2.80 -14.75
C PRO A 185 4.49 -4.00 -13.88
N ASN A 186 5.39 -3.77 -12.92
CA ASN A 186 5.85 -4.80 -12.00
C ASN A 186 4.76 -5.23 -11.02
N LEU A 187 3.92 -4.29 -10.57
CA LEU A 187 2.72 -4.57 -9.78
C LEU A 187 1.76 -5.46 -10.59
N ALA A 188 1.46 -5.10 -11.85
CA ALA A 188 0.61 -5.91 -12.73
C ALA A 188 1.12 -7.35 -12.84
N MET A 189 2.43 -7.52 -13.04
CA MET A 189 3.07 -8.84 -13.10
C MET A 189 2.92 -9.62 -11.78
N GLN A 190 3.17 -8.97 -10.64
CA GLN A 190 3.03 -9.64 -9.34
C GLN A 190 1.56 -10.02 -9.08
N LEU A 191 0.61 -9.13 -9.31
CA LEU A 191 -0.81 -9.44 -9.13
C LEU A 191 -1.26 -10.58 -10.06
N TYR A 192 -0.84 -10.58 -11.33
CA TYR A 192 -1.13 -11.65 -12.28
C TYR A 192 -0.66 -13.03 -11.80
N ASN A 193 0.52 -13.09 -11.19
CA ASN A 193 1.07 -14.33 -10.62
C ASN A 193 0.45 -14.71 -9.27
N THR A 194 -0.09 -13.75 -8.52
CA THR A 194 -0.73 -14.04 -7.22
C THR A 194 -2.20 -14.43 -7.33
N ASN A 195 -2.84 -14.19 -8.48
CA ASN A 195 -4.25 -14.46 -8.73
C ASN A 195 -5.17 -13.97 -7.58
N PRO A 196 -5.14 -12.67 -7.24
CA PRO A 196 -5.88 -12.14 -6.10
C PRO A 196 -7.39 -12.16 -6.35
N PHE A 197 -8.18 -12.28 -5.28
CA PHE A 197 -9.63 -12.12 -5.38
C PHE A 197 -10.00 -10.65 -5.28
N ILE A 198 -10.26 -10.02 -6.43
CA ILE A 198 -10.51 -8.58 -6.57
C ILE A 198 -12.01 -8.30 -6.40
N TYR A 199 -12.36 -7.37 -5.51
CA TYR A 199 -13.75 -6.97 -5.27
C TYR A 199 -14.03 -5.50 -5.58
N SER A 200 -13.00 -4.68 -5.81
CA SER A 200 -13.14 -3.31 -6.30
C SER A 200 -11.91 -2.93 -7.12
N SER A 201 -12.12 -2.37 -8.32
CA SER A 201 -11.02 -1.93 -9.17
C SER A 201 -11.44 -0.90 -10.19
N PHE A 202 -10.51 -0.05 -10.59
CA PHE A 202 -10.63 0.83 -11.73
C PHE A 202 -9.27 0.99 -12.41
N LEU A 203 -9.27 0.94 -13.74
CA LEU A 203 -8.08 1.09 -14.57
C LEU A 203 -8.27 2.25 -15.57
N PRO A 204 -7.60 3.39 -15.35
CA PRO A 204 -7.60 4.50 -16.30
C PRO A 204 -7.04 4.08 -17.68
N PRO A 205 -7.56 4.59 -18.80
CA PRO A 205 -7.11 4.22 -20.14
C PRO A 205 -5.61 4.40 -20.39
N LYS A 206 -5.01 5.47 -19.84
CA LYS A 206 -3.56 5.71 -19.94
C LYS A 206 -2.76 4.59 -19.25
N MET A 207 -3.20 4.19 -18.07
CA MET A 207 -2.51 3.15 -17.29
C MET A 207 -2.71 1.76 -17.89
N GLU A 208 -3.84 1.51 -18.55
CA GLU A 208 -4.04 0.31 -19.36
C GLU A 208 -3.07 0.25 -20.54
N TYR A 209 -2.86 1.38 -21.23
CA TYR A 209 -1.87 1.47 -22.31
C TYR A 209 -0.45 1.18 -21.81
N ASP A 210 -0.09 1.72 -20.65
CA ASP A 210 1.25 1.55 -20.06
C ASP A 210 1.49 0.13 -19.51
N ALA A 211 0.46 -0.52 -18.98
CA ALA A 211 0.53 -1.90 -18.49
C ALA A 211 -0.70 -2.73 -18.91
N PRO A 212 -0.75 -3.23 -20.15
CA PRO A 212 -1.89 -4.02 -20.65
C PRO A 212 -2.15 -5.30 -19.85
N LEU A 213 -1.11 -5.84 -19.20
CA LEU A 213 -1.24 -6.98 -18.29
C LEU A 213 -2.20 -6.69 -17.12
N MET A 214 -2.28 -5.43 -16.65
CA MET A 214 -3.19 -5.06 -15.57
C MET A 214 -4.65 -5.31 -15.96
N ARG A 215 -5.03 -5.06 -17.23
CA ARG A 215 -6.39 -5.39 -17.70
C ARG A 215 -6.70 -6.88 -17.56
N LYS A 216 -5.73 -7.76 -17.84
CA LYS A 216 -5.88 -9.20 -17.67
C LYS A 216 -6.10 -9.56 -16.20
N VAL A 217 -5.30 -8.97 -15.30
CA VAL A 217 -5.44 -9.13 -13.85
C VAL A 217 -6.86 -8.75 -13.39
N LEU A 218 -7.34 -7.57 -13.78
CA LEU A 218 -8.66 -7.09 -13.36
C LEU A 218 -9.82 -7.91 -13.95
N ASN A 219 -9.60 -8.58 -15.08
CA ASN A 219 -10.55 -9.52 -15.67
C ASN A 219 -10.49 -10.91 -15.03
N GLY A 220 -9.70 -11.10 -13.96
CA GLY A 220 -9.56 -12.39 -13.27
C GLY A 220 -8.76 -13.43 -14.05
N GLN A 221 -7.98 -13.01 -15.05
CA GLN A 221 -7.06 -13.92 -15.73
C GLN A 221 -5.83 -14.17 -14.84
N ARG A 222 -5.32 -15.40 -14.88
CA ARG A 222 -4.16 -15.83 -14.10
C ARG A 222 -3.03 -16.29 -15.01
N SER A 223 -1.83 -16.37 -14.45
CA SER A 223 -0.70 -17.02 -15.13
C SER A 223 -0.92 -18.52 -15.17
N ASP A 224 -0.95 -19.09 -16.38
CA ASP A 224 -0.95 -20.55 -16.61
C ASP A 224 0.36 -20.99 -17.30
N GLU A 225 1.33 -20.09 -17.47
CA GLU A 225 2.61 -20.33 -18.16
C GLU A 225 3.79 -20.41 -17.17
N GLU A 226 4.78 -21.24 -17.51
CA GLU A 226 6.01 -21.33 -16.75
C GLU A 226 6.88 -20.07 -16.91
N PRO A 227 7.58 -19.60 -15.85
CA PRO A 227 7.59 -20.18 -14.50
C PRO A 227 6.33 -19.84 -13.68
N TYR A 228 5.83 -20.81 -12.90
CA TYR A 228 4.69 -20.65 -11.96
C TYR A 228 5.00 -19.78 -10.71
N TYR A 229 5.96 -18.86 -10.83
CA TYR A 229 6.38 -17.93 -9.79
C TYR A 229 6.97 -16.68 -10.42
N SER A 230 6.98 -15.59 -9.64
CA SER A 230 7.58 -14.33 -10.04
C SER A 230 8.29 -13.67 -8.87
N VAL A 231 9.45 -13.07 -9.14
CA VAL A 231 10.21 -12.31 -8.15
C VAL A 231 10.55 -10.95 -8.74
N ASN A 232 9.96 -9.89 -8.20
CA ASN A 232 10.24 -8.52 -8.61
C ASN A 232 10.80 -7.71 -7.45
N SER A 233 11.65 -6.75 -7.79
CA SER A 233 12.15 -5.75 -6.84
C SER A 233 11.38 -4.46 -7.04
N PHE A 234 10.91 -3.88 -5.96
CA PHE A 234 10.28 -2.58 -5.89
C PHE A 234 11.23 -1.63 -5.19
N ILE A 235 11.47 -0.47 -5.79
CA ILE A 235 12.26 0.60 -5.20
C ILE A 235 11.26 1.66 -4.75
N CYS A 236 11.26 1.93 -3.45
CA CYS A 236 10.41 2.95 -2.89
C CYS A 236 10.92 4.35 -3.26
N THR A 237 10.04 5.35 -3.13
CA THR A 237 10.31 6.74 -3.50
C THR A 237 11.61 7.34 -2.95
N ASN A 238 12.06 6.92 -1.77
CA ASN A 238 13.29 7.35 -1.11
C ASN A 238 14.39 6.26 -1.09
N GLY A 239 14.30 5.28 -2.00
CA GLY A 239 15.38 4.35 -2.32
C GLY A 239 15.41 3.05 -1.52
N ALA A 240 14.49 2.81 -0.58
CA ALA A 240 14.38 1.51 0.06
C ALA A 240 14.00 0.43 -0.99
N SER A 241 14.63 -0.75 -0.94
CA SER A 241 14.36 -1.82 -1.90
C SER A 241 13.71 -3.04 -1.24
N PHE A 242 12.59 -3.46 -1.82
CA PHE A 242 11.82 -4.62 -1.40
C PHE A 242 11.74 -5.65 -2.52
N LYS A 243 12.02 -6.91 -2.21
CA LYS A 243 11.69 -8.03 -3.11
C LYS A 243 10.33 -8.59 -2.75
N HIS A 244 9.43 -8.61 -3.72
CA HIS A 244 8.16 -9.32 -3.65
C HIS A 244 8.31 -10.69 -4.30
N PHE A 245 7.75 -11.71 -3.63
CA PHE A 245 7.72 -13.07 -4.12
C PHE A 245 6.26 -13.46 -4.36
N ALA A 246 5.91 -13.77 -5.60
CA ALA A 246 4.64 -14.34 -6.00
C ALA A 246 4.84 -15.78 -6.47
N LYS A 247 3.85 -16.61 -6.18
CA LYS A 247 3.82 -18.02 -6.53
C LYS A 247 2.39 -18.34 -7.00
N GLU A 248 2.24 -19.17 -8.03
CA GLU A 248 0.97 -19.79 -8.41
C GLU A 248 0.75 -21.12 -7.64
N GLU A 249 -0.50 -21.53 -7.45
CA GLU A 249 -0.91 -22.66 -6.60
C GLU A 249 -0.06 -23.93 -6.82
N SER A 250 0.29 -24.24 -8.07
CA SER A 250 1.02 -25.45 -8.47
C SER A 250 2.49 -25.55 -8.01
N SER A 251 3.15 -24.45 -7.61
CA SER A 251 4.58 -24.49 -7.24
C SER A 251 4.81 -24.92 -5.77
N MET A 252 4.36 -26.13 -5.45
CA MET A 252 4.14 -26.68 -4.10
C MET A 252 5.36 -26.71 -3.14
N GLN A 253 6.59 -26.47 -3.58
CA GLN A 253 7.79 -26.87 -2.81
C GLN A 253 8.79 -25.76 -2.44
N ILE A 254 8.53 -24.50 -2.79
CA ILE A 254 9.62 -23.54 -3.00
C ILE A 254 9.76 -22.52 -1.84
N CYS A 255 8.70 -21.94 -1.28
CA CYS A 255 8.88 -20.75 -0.42
C CYS A 255 9.58 -20.95 0.94
N THR A 256 9.53 -22.13 1.58
CA THR A 256 10.04 -22.29 2.96
C THR A 256 11.42 -22.91 3.09
N THR A 257 11.88 -23.71 2.12
CA THR A 257 13.09 -24.53 2.27
C THR A 257 14.25 -24.13 1.34
N THR A 258 13.98 -23.41 0.25
CA THR A 258 14.98 -23.08 -0.79
C THR A 258 15.23 -21.60 -1.03
N TRP A 259 14.31 -20.68 -0.67
CA TRP A 259 14.39 -19.27 -1.13
C TRP A 259 14.50 -18.21 -0.04
N LEU A 260 14.08 -18.51 1.19
CA LEU A 260 14.50 -17.75 2.36
C LEU A 260 15.91 -18.25 2.74
N PRO A 261 16.93 -17.39 2.90
CA PRO A 261 18.25 -17.84 3.29
C PRO A 261 18.12 -18.65 4.57
N ARG A 262 18.77 -19.82 4.61
CA ARG A 262 18.87 -20.70 5.77
C ARG A 262 19.54 -19.96 6.94
N ARG A 263 18.80 -19.09 7.62
CA ARG A 263 19.02 -18.80 9.03
C ARG A 263 18.01 -19.68 9.77
N SER A 264 18.53 -20.81 10.24
CA SER A 264 17.95 -21.73 11.22
C SER A 264 16.51 -21.41 11.65
N PRO A 265 15.49 -22.13 11.15
CA PRO A 265 14.12 -22.03 11.65
C PRO A 265 14.05 -22.75 13.00
N THR A 266 14.73 -22.24 14.03
CA THR A 266 14.79 -22.89 15.35
C THR A 266 13.50 -22.77 16.16
N ARG A 267 12.49 -22.03 15.67
CA ARG A 267 11.23 -21.85 16.42
C ARG A 267 10.02 -21.48 15.56
N TRP A 268 9.83 -22.14 14.42
CA TRP A 268 8.52 -22.12 13.76
C TRP A 268 7.68 -23.26 14.33
N SER A 269 6.56 -22.95 14.98
CA SER A 269 5.56 -23.96 15.31
C SER A 269 4.80 -24.31 14.03
N SER A 270 5.35 -25.20 13.20
CA SER A 270 4.55 -25.90 12.20
C SER A 270 3.68 -26.92 12.94
N ASN A 271 2.50 -26.49 13.39
CA ASN A 271 1.52 -27.42 13.92
C ASN A 271 1.06 -28.29 12.74
N PRO A 272 1.23 -29.63 12.76
CA PRO A 272 0.98 -30.48 11.60
C PRO A 272 -0.49 -30.60 11.20
N GLY A 273 -1.41 -29.93 11.91
CA GLY A 273 -2.85 -30.00 11.66
C GLY A 273 -3.47 -28.86 10.84
N PHE A 274 -2.73 -27.83 10.42
CA PHE A 274 -3.33 -26.65 9.74
C PHE A 274 -2.44 -25.97 8.69
N THR A 275 -1.57 -26.72 8.00
CA THR A 275 -1.06 -26.24 6.71
C THR A 275 -1.98 -26.78 5.63
N ASN A 276 -3.01 -26.03 5.23
CA ASN A 276 -3.58 -26.26 3.91
C ASN A 276 -2.53 -25.78 2.89
N PRO A 277 -1.84 -26.68 2.16
CA PRO A 277 -0.75 -26.32 1.26
C PRO A 277 -1.27 -25.76 -0.07
N SER A 278 -2.58 -25.72 -0.25
CA SER A 278 -3.26 -25.64 -1.54
C SER A 278 -3.43 -24.24 -2.10
N LYS A 279 -2.79 -23.18 -1.57
CA LYS A 279 -3.07 -21.80 -2.03
C LYS A 279 -1.84 -20.91 -2.08
N THR A 280 -1.83 -20.01 -3.07
CA THR A 280 -0.85 -18.93 -3.28
C THR A 280 -0.66 -18.04 -2.05
N LYS A 281 0.59 -17.69 -1.72
CA LYS A 281 0.97 -16.80 -0.62
C LYS A 281 1.97 -15.74 -1.10
N THR A 282 1.95 -14.57 -0.48
CA THR A 282 2.83 -13.43 -0.78
C THR A 282 3.65 -13.01 0.44
N PHE A 283 4.88 -12.54 0.22
CA PHE A 283 5.71 -11.94 1.27
C PHE A 283 6.70 -10.93 0.68
N PHE A 284 6.99 -9.89 1.44
CA PHE A 284 8.02 -8.89 1.13
C PHE A 284 9.29 -9.09 1.96
N ARG A 285 10.45 -8.98 1.32
CA ARG A 285 11.74 -8.97 2.02
C ARG A 285 12.55 -7.73 1.66
N THR A 286 13.07 -7.03 2.66
CA THR A 286 14.06 -5.96 2.48
C THR A 286 15.37 -6.53 1.93
N VAL A 287 15.90 -5.92 0.88
CA VAL A 287 17.22 -6.27 0.34
C VAL A 287 18.28 -5.36 0.97
N PRO A 288 19.38 -5.88 1.53
CA PRO A 288 20.50 -5.05 1.96
C PRO A 288 21.06 -4.28 0.76
N THR A 289 21.25 -2.98 0.89
CA THR A 289 22.01 -2.18 -0.08
C THR A 289 23.48 -2.63 -0.04
N VAL A 290 23.97 -3.23 -1.13
CA VAL A 290 25.39 -3.52 -1.28
C VAL A 290 26.08 -2.20 -1.62
N SER A 291 26.74 -1.59 -0.66
CA SER A 291 27.69 -0.51 -0.93
C SER A 291 28.92 -1.13 -1.59
N THR A 292 29.02 -1.05 -2.92
CA THR A 292 30.26 -1.36 -3.63
C THR A 292 31.29 -0.27 -3.35
N SER A 293 31.98 -0.37 -2.22
CA SER A 293 33.26 0.30 -2.02
C SER A 293 34.33 -0.49 -2.76
N THR A 294 34.47 -0.23 -4.06
CA THR A 294 35.64 -0.68 -4.81
C THR A 294 36.80 0.26 -4.47
N THR A 295 37.52 -0.02 -3.39
CA THR A 295 38.87 0.51 -3.22
C THR A 295 39.78 -0.19 -4.23
N ARG A 296 40.05 0.47 -5.37
CA ARG A 296 41.26 0.17 -6.16
C ARG A 296 42.45 0.69 -5.36
N ASN A 297 43.22 -0.23 -4.78
CA ASN A 297 44.58 0.07 -4.41
C ASN A 297 45.45 -0.04 -5.65
N THR A 298 46.20 1.03 -5.90
CA THR A 298 47.34 1.15 -6.81
C THR A 298 48.42 0.11 -6.50
#